data_AF-A0A813LRG4-F1
#
_entry.id   AF-A0A813LRG4-F1
#
_cell.length_a   1.000
_cell.length_b   1.000
_cell.length_c   1.000
_cell.angle_alpha   90.00
_cell.angle_beta   90.00
_cell.angle_gamma   90.00
#
_symmetry.space_group_name_H-M   'P 1'
#
loop_
_entity.id
_entity.type
_entity.pdbx_description
1 polymer ?
#
loop_
_entity_poly.entity_id
_entity_poly.type
_entity_poly.pdbx_seq_one_letter_code
_entity_poly.pdbx_strand_id
1 'polypeptide(L)'
;VDVLVIHARHAACKMCSAADGVFAKVADKVASEAPKQGWQSRVRMRALDPRVERQLARQLGVFCASEPRECRHFVLAPGGGRKPMMIRGRHDEANLLADLERLARPQFEQISASAALSRGVTTSRSLVVLAPDAAESIRHAAHQLRLRLDVAVAE
;
A
#
# COMPACT_ATOMS: atom_id res chain seq x y z
N VAL A 1 1.45 2.74 -12.79
CA VAL A 1 1.11 1.84 -11.66
C VAL A 1 2.09 2.18 -10.59
N ASP A 2 1.58 2.66 -9.46
CA ASP A 2 2.40 3.33 -8.45
C ASP A 2 2.39 2.52 -7.15
N VAL A 3 1.42 1.61 -7.02
CA VAL A 3 1.27 0.72 -5.86
C VAL A 3 0.95 -0.69 -6.34
N LEU A 4 1.74 -1.66 -5.89
CA LEU A 4 1.45 -3.09 -6.01
C LEU A 4 1.10 -3.66 -4.64
N VAL A 5 -0.11 -4.17 -4.49
CA VAL A 5 -0.59 -4.83 -3.27
C VAL A 5 -0.60 -6.34 -3.48
N ILE A 6 0.12 -7.05 -2.64
CA ILE A 6 0.32 -8.48 -2.69
C ILE A 6 -0.42 -9.13 -1.53
N HIS A 7 -1.35 -10.03 -1.83
CA HIS A 7 -1.95 -10.93 -0.86
C HIS A 7 -1.26 -12.28 -0.91
N ALA A 8 -0.40 -12.55 0.07
CA ALA A 8 0.22 -13.87 0.20
C ALA A 8 -0.77 -14.81 0.89
N ARG A 9 -1.14 -15.89 0.21
CA ARG A 9 -2.18 -16.82 0.65
C ARG A 9 -1.71 -18.27 0.58
N HIS A 10 -2.26 -19.10 1.45
CA HIS A 10 -2.02 -20.53 1.42
C HIS A 10 -3.35 -21.26 1.27
N ALA A 11 -3.52 -22.06 0.22
CA ALA A 11 -4.80 -22.69 -0.12
C ALA A 11 -5.40 -23.55 1.01
N ALA A 12 -4.55 -24.23 1.79
CA ALA A 12 -5.02 -25.03 2.93
C ALA A 12 -5.31 -24.21 4.21
N CYS A 13 -5.02 -22.91 4.23
CA CYS A 13 -5.23 -22.07 5.40
C CYS A 13 -6.66 -21.52 5.40
N LYS A 14 -7.48 -21.99 6.34
CA LYS A 14 -8.87 -21.52 6.52
C LYS A 14 -8.95 -20.00 6.73
N MET A 15 -7.95 -19.40 7.37
CA MET A 15 -7.90 -17.96 7.62
C MET A 15 -7.61 -17.17 6.34
N CYS A 16 -6.72 -17.66 5.47
CA CYS A 16 -6.46 -17.06 4.17
C CYS A 16 -7.70 -17.13 3.27
N SER A 17 -8.47 -18.22 3.33
CA SER A 17 -9.68 -18.37 2.52
C SER A 17 -10.73 -17.28 2.80
N ALA A 18 -10.85 -16.80 4.03
CA ALA A 18 -11.74 -15.67 4.36
C ALA A 18 -11.23 -14.34 3.77
N ALA A 19 -9.92 -14.09 3.86
CA ALA A 19 -9.29 -12.89 3.29
C ALA A 19 -9.33 -12.89 1.75
N ASP A 20 -9.22 -14.06 1.12
CA ASP A 20 -9.26 -14.24 -0.33
C ASP A 20 -10.55 -13.68 -0.94
N GLY A 21 -11.70 -13.95 -0.32
CA GLY A 21 -13.00 -13.49 -0.83
C GLY A 21 -13.11 -11.97 -0.87
N VAL A 22 -12.63 -11.29 0.17
CA VAL A 22 -12.60 -9.81 0.22
C VAL A 22 -11.59 -9.27 -0.77
N PHE A 23 -10.39 -9.85 -0.82
CA PHE A 23 -9.33 -9.40 -1.72
C PHE A 23 -9.74 -9.53 -3.19
N ALA A 24 -10.39 -10.64 -3.58
CA ALA A 24 -10.91 -10.85 -4.92
C ALA A 24 -11.96 -9.81 -5.31
N LYS A 25 -12.96 -9.58 -4.44
CA LYS A 25 -14.00 -8.55 -4.68
C LYS A 25 -13.42 -7.16 -4.86
N VAL A 26 -12.44 -6.78 -4.03
CA VAL A 26 -11.77 -5.48 -4.16
C VAL A 26 -10.94 -5.43 -5.44
N ALA A 27 -10.21 -6.49 -5.78
CA ALA A 27 -9.43 -6.55 -7.01
C ALA A 27 -10.31 -6.39 -8.26
N ASP A 28 -11.47 -7.04 -8.29
CA ASP A 28 -12.44 -6.91 -9.38
C ASP A 28 -12.99 -5.48 -9.49
N LYS A 29 -13.34 -4.86 -8.36
CA LYS A 29 -13.77 -3.45 -8.34
C LYS A 29 -12.68 -2.52 -8.87
N VAL A 30 -11.45 -2.64 -8.37
CA VAL A 30 -10.29 -1.85 -8.81
C VAL A 30 -10.03 -2.06 -10.31
N ALA A 31 -10.10 -3.30 -10.81
CA ALA A 31 -9.89 -3.61 -12.21
C ALA A 31 -11.00 -3.03 -13.12
N SER A 32 -12.26 -3.14 -12.70
CA SER A 32 -13.41 -2.64 -13.47
C SER A 32 -13.49 -1.11 -13.53
N GLU A 33 -12.96 -0.42 -12.51
CA GLU A 33 -12.98 1.04 -12.42
C GLU A 33 -11.68 1.70 -12.89
N ALA A 34 -10.57 0.95 -12.96
CA ALA A 34 -9.26 1.44 -13.43
C ALA A 34 -9.29 2.20 -14.77
N PRO A 35 -10.08 1.82 -15.80
CA PRO A 35 -10.16 2.57 -17.05
C PRO A 35 -10.72 3.99 -16.93
N LYS A 36 -11.41 4.32 -15.83
CA LYS A 36 -12.10 5.61 -15.62
C LYS A 36 -11.16 6.75 -15.16
N GLN A 37 -9.85 6.59 -15.31
CA GLN A 37 -8.81 7.57 -14.90
C GLN A 37 -8.82 7.97 -13.40
N GLY A 38 -9.40 7.14 -12.53
CA GLY A 38 -9.39 7.34 -11.08
C GLY A 38 -8.12 6.82 -10.38
N TRP A 39 -8.12 6.87 -9.05
CA TRP A 39 -7.01 6.35 -8.22
C TRP A 39 -6.76 4.85 -8.45
N GLN A 40 -7.80 4.11 -8.86
CA GLN A 40 -7.77 2.67 -9.17
C GLN A 40 -6.75 2.35 -10.28
N SER A 41 -6.53 3.27 -11.23
CA SER A 41 -5.54 3.12 -12.31
C SER A 41 -4.09 3.02 -11.78
N ARG A 42 -3.83 3.58 -10.59
CA ARG A 42 -2.51 3.63 -9.95
C ARG A 42 -2.23 2.39 -9.09
N VAL A 43 -3.24 1.55 -8.84
CA VAL A 43 -3.14 0.36 -8.00
C VAL A 43 -3.14 -0.89 -8.87
N ARG A 44 -2.28 -1.85 -8.50
CA ARG A 44 -2.36 -3.24 -8.97
C ARG A 44 -2.43 -4.16 -7.77
N MET A 45 -3.24 -5.19 -7.89
CA MET A 45 -3.44 -6.19 -6.85
C MET A 45 -3.05 -7.55 -7.40
N ARG A 46 -2.35 -8.34 -6.59
CA ARG A 46 -1.91 -9.68 -6.97
C ARG A 46 -2.00 -10.63 -5.78
N ALA A 47 -2.60 -11.79 -5.99
CA ALA A 47 -2.46 -12.90 -5.06
C ALA A 47 -1.14 -13.64 -5.32
N LEU A 48 -0.50 -14.10 -4.26
CA LEU A 48 0.76 -14.84 -4.30
C LEU A 48 0.60 -16.14 -3.51
N ASP A 49 0.99 -17.26 -4.10
CA ASP A 49 1.13 -18.54 -3.39
C ASP A 49 2.59 -18.73 -2.96
N PRO A 50 2.90 -18.70 -1.65
CA PRO A 50 4.25 -18.86 -1.14
C PRO A 50 4.93 -20.19 -1.49
N ARG A 51 4.15 -21.24 -1.82
CA ARG A 51 4.71 -22.55 -2.20
C ARG A 51 5.29 -22.53 -3.61
N VAL A 52 4.67 -21.75 -4.50
CA VAL A 52 5.06 -21.56 -5.90
C VAL A 52 6.12 -20.47 -6.00
N GLU A 53 5.85 -19.31 -5.40
CA GLU A 53 6.71 -18.12 -5.48
C GLU A 53 7.62 -17.97 -4.25
N ARG A 54 8.35 -19.03 -3.91
CA ARG A 54 9.12 -19.13 -2.65
C ARG A 54 10.11 -17.99 -2.45
N GLN A 55 10.81 -17.56 -3.50
CA GLN A 55 11.82 -16.51 -3.41
C GLN A 55 11.18 -15.17 -3.06
N LEU A 56 10.11 -14.79 -3.77
CA LEU A 56 9.38 -13.55 -3.51
C LEU A 56 8.73 -13.59 -2.12
N ALA A 57 8.15 -14.73 -1.71
CA ALA A 57 7.60 -14.91 -0.38
C ALA A 57 8.65 -14.69 0.73
N ARG A 58 9.87 -15.21 0.55
CA ARG A 58 10.98 -14.99 1.49
C ARG A 58 11.42 -13.53 1.54
N GLN A 59 11.55 -12.87 0.38
CA GLN A 59 11.93 -11.46 0.31
C GLN A 59 10.92 -10.54 0.98
N LEU A 60 9.63 -10.85 0.82
CA LEU A 60 8.55 -10.12 1.49
C LEU A 60 8.44 -10.46 2.98
N GLY A 61 9.13 -11.51 3.46
CA GLY A 61 9.00 -11.98 4.84
C GLY A 61 7.62 -12.54 5.12
N VAL A 62 7.03 -13.29 4.18
CA VAL A 62 5.70 -13.89 4.35
C VAL A 62 5.75 -14.96 5.44
N PHE A 63 4.87 -14.82 6.43
CA PHE A 63 4.57 -15.87 7.42
C PHE A 63 3.06 -15.89 7.73
N CYS A 64 2.55 -17.04 8.16
CA CYS A 64 1.17 -17.14 8.60
C CYS A 64 0.98 -16.35 9.90
N ALA A 65 -0.03 -15.50 9.93
CA ALA A 65 -0.45 -14.86 11.16
C ALA A 65 -1.15 -15.88 12.07
N SER A 66 -1.06 -15.65 13.38
CA SER A 66 -1.68 -16.49 14.41
C SER A 66 -3.20 -16.42 14.34
N GLU A 67 -3.73 -15.26 13.95
CA GLU A 67 -5.16 -14.99 13.88
C GLU A 67 -5.57 -14.40 12.52
N PRO A 68 -6.80 -14.67 12.05
CA PRO A 68 -7.30 -14.15 10.77
C PRO A 68 -7.22 -12.63 10.64
N ARG A 69 -7.58 -11.88 11.69
CA ARG A 69 -7.52 -10.41 11.71
C ARG A 69 -6.10 -9.83 11.63
N GLU A 70 -5.09 -10.68 11.79
CA GLU A 70 -3.67 -10.34 11.73
C GLU A 70 -3.01 -10.75 10.41
N CYS A 71 -3.78 -11.35 9.48
CA CYS A 71 -3.36 -11.51 8.09
C CYS A 71 -2.86 -10.16 7.55
N ARG A 72 -1.98 -10.18 6.54
CA ARG A 72 -1.34 -8.95 6.03
C ARG A 72 -1.34 -8.96 4.52
N HIS A 73 -1.49 -7.77 3.95
CA HIS A 73 -1.12 -7.52 2.57
C HIS A 73 0.21 -6.77 2.56
N PHE A 74 1.05 -7.11 1.59
CA PHE A 74 2.32 -6.45 1.37
C PHE A 74 2.15 -5.39 0.30
N VAL A 75 2.67 -4.20 0.52
CA VAL A 75 2.54 -3.07 -0.38
C VAL A 75 3.92 -2.67 -0.84
N LEU A 76 4.13 -2.74 -2.15
CA LEU A 76 5.32 -2.25 -2.83
C LEU A 76 4.94 -0.94 -3.53
N ALA A 77 5.61 0.15 -3.16
CA ALA A 77 5.37 1.47 -3.73
C ALA A 77 6.63 2.35 -3.58
N PRO A 78 6.73 3.48 -4.33
CA PRO A 78 7.85 4.41 -4.22
C PRO A 78 8.15 4.86 -2.77
N GLY A 79 9.42 5.09 -2.50
CA GLY A 79 9.96 5.45 -1.18
C GLY A 79 10.17 4.28 -0.21
N GLY A 80 9.67 3.07 -0.53
CA GLY A 80 9.86 1.87 0.30
C GLY A 80 11.13 1.05 -0.02
N GLY A 81 11.81 1.37 -1.13
CA GLY A 81 12.97 0.62 -1.59
C GLY A 81 12.65 -0.87 -1.75
N ARG A 82 13.43 -1.73 -1.07
CA ARG A 82 13.20 -3.18 -1.02
C ARG A 82 12.30 -3.62 0.13
N LYS A 83 11.88 -2.73 1.02
CA LYS A 83 11.08 -3.05 2.20
C LYS A 83 9.60 -2.84 1.91
N PRO A 84 8.78 -3.90 1.87
CA PRO A 84 7.34 -3.71 1.73
C PRO A 84 6.78 -2.99 2.95
N MET A 85 5.78 -2.14 2.74
CA MET A 85 4.88 -1.75 3.82
C MET A 85 3.86 -2.87 4.03
N MET A 86 3.44 -3.08 5.26
CA MET A 86 2.37 -4.04 5.58
C MET A 86 1.09 -3.28 5.91
N ILE A 87 0.00 -3.68 5.30
CA ILE A 87 -1.34 -3.30 5.75
C ILE A 87 -2.01 -4.52 6.35
N ARG A 88 -2.77 -4.32 7.43
CA ARG A 88 -3.57 -5.41 7.99
C ARG A 88 -4.52 -5.92 6.91
N GLY A 89 -4.65 -7.23 6.83
CA GLY A 89 -5.62 -7.95 6.02
C GLY A 89 -6.99 -7.69 6.60
N ARG A 90 -7.50 -6.49 6.35
CA ARG A 90 -8.84 -6.10 6.79
C ARG A 90 -9.81 -6.98 6.03
N HIS A 91 -10.60 -7.78 6.74
CA HIS A 91 -11.64 -8.61 6.15
C HIS A 91 -12.91 -7.82 5.83
N ASP A 92 -12.74 -6.53 5.54
CA ASP A 92 -13.79 -5.58 5.24
C ASP A 92 -13.43 -4.82 3.97
N GLU A 93 -14.35 -4.86 3.01
CA GLU A 93 -14.15 -4.35 1.66
C GLU A 93 -13.98 -2.83 1.64
N ALA A 94 -14.83 -2.12 2.40
CA ALA A 94 -14.83 -0.66 2.45
C ALA A 94 -13.52 -0.12 3.03
N ASN A 95 -13.02 -0.73 4.10
CA ASN A 95 -11.76 -0.35 4.69
C ASN A 95 -10.56 -0.65 3.78
N LEU A 96 -10.55 -1.80 3.09
CA LEU A 96 -9.47 -2.11 2.15
C LEU A 96 -9.47 -1.12 0.99
N LEU A 97 -10.63 -0.80 0.40
CA LEU A 97 -10.76 0.22 -0.64
C LEU A 97 -10.24 1.60 -0.17
N ALA A 98 -10.63 2.03 1.03
CA ALA A 98 -10.16 3.30 1.59
C ALA A 98 -8.64 3.32 1.81
N ASP A 99 -8.04 2.20 2.24
CA ASP A 99 -6.58 2.09 2.36
C ASP A 99 -5.91 2.11 0.97
N LEU A 100 -6.48 1.45 -0.05
CA LEU A 100 -5.95 1.49 -1.43
C LEU A 100 -6.02 2.88 -2.04
N GLU A 101 -7.12 3.60 -1.87
CA GLU A 101 -7.28 4.98 -2.34
C GLU A 101 -6.21 5.90 -1.72
N ARG A 102 -5.97 5.77 -0.40
CA ARG A 102 -4.90 6.51 0.30
C ARG A 102 -3.53 6.15 -0.26
N LEU A 103 -3.28 4.88 -0.52
CA LEU A 103 -2.01 4.42 -1.06
C LEU A 103 -1.77 4.93 -2.47
N ALA A 104 -2.82 5.01 -3.28
CA ALA A 104 -2.80 5.50 -4.65
C ALA A 104 -2.54 7.00 -4.77
N ARG A 105 -2.57 7.77 -3.67
CA ARG A 105 -2.23 9.20 -3.71
C ARG A 105 -0.77 9.37 -4.16
N PRO A 106 -0.44 10.49 -4.83
CA PRO A 106 0.94 10.80 -5.15
C PRO A 106 1.74 11.00 -3.87
N GLN A 107 2.90 10.34 -3.79
CA GLN A 107 3.80 10.34 -2.65
C GLN A 107 5.24 10.45 -3.16
N PHE A 108 6.09 11.12 -2.38
CA PHE A 108 7.49 11.36 -2.72
C PHE A 108 7.70 12.17 -4.02
N GLU A 109 6.68 12.91 -4.46
CA GLU A 109 6.83 13.90 -5.53
C GLU A 109 7.53 15.16 -5.00
N GLN A 110 8.26 15.83 -5.88
CA GLN A 110 8.82 17.14 -5.58
C GLN A 110 7.70 18.15 -5.33
N ILE A 111 7.90 19.04 -4.35
CA ILE A 111 6.94 20.07 -3.99
C ILE A 111 7.64 21.38 -3.63
N SER A 112 7.16 22.47 -4.19
CA SER A 112 7.56 23.82 -3.80
C SER A 112 6.98 24.22 -2.43
N ALA A 113 7.61 25.21 -1.78
CA ALA A 113 7.15 25.70 -0.48
C ALA A 113 5.70 26.25 -0.53
N SER A 114 5.33 26.96 -1.60
CA SER A 114 3.98 27.50 -1.77
C SER A 114 2.92 26.41 -1.98
N ALA A 115 3.26 25.37 -2.75
CA ALA A 115 2.39 24.21 -2.94
C ALA A 115 2.23 23.40 -1.64
N ALA A 116 3.30 23.24 -0.85
CA ALA A 116 3.24 22.56 0.44
C ALA A 116 2.33 23.27 1.45
N LEU A 117 2.43 24.61 1.55
CA LEU A 117 1.55 25.43 2.39
C LEU A 117 0.08 25.28 1.97
N SER A 118 -0.19 25.37 0.67
CA SER A 118 -1.55 25.25 0.13
C SER A 118 -2.17 23.87 0.40
N ARG A 119 -1.36 22.80 0.28
CA ARG A 119 -1.79 21.43 0.56
C ARG A 119 -2.02 21.16 2.05
N GLY A 120 -1.22 21.80 2.92
CA GLY A 120 -1.40 21.72 4.38
C GLY A 120 -2.74 22.30 4.86
N VAL A 121 -3.26 23.33 4.18
CA VAL A 121 -4.54 23.98 4.53
C VAL A 121 -5.75 23.20 4.03
N THR A 122 -5.62 22.54 2.88
CA THR A 122 -6.76 21.94 2.15
C THR A 122 -7.00 20.47 2.45
N THR A 123 -6.05 19.79 3.11
CA THR A 123 -6.13 18.34 3.32
C THR A 123 -6.36 17.99 4.79
N SER A 124 -7.17 16.96 5.04
CA SER A 124 -7.45 16.43 6.39
C SER A 124 -6.29 15.63 6.98
N ARG A 125 -5.16 15.53 6.28
CA ARG A 125 -3.99 14.71 6.64
C ARG A 125 -2.76 15.59 6.74
N SER A 126 -1.90 15.29 7.71
CA SER A 126 -0.62 15.96 7.82
C SER A 126 0.25 15.67 6.59
N LEU A 127 0.90 16.72 6.07
CA LEU A 127 1.93 16.63 5.05
C LEU A 127 3.31 16.66 5.71
N VAL A 128 4.15 15.68 5.39
CA VAL A 128 5.57 15.66 5.73
C VAL A 128 6.36 15.98 4.47
N VAL A 129 7.20 17.00 4.53
CA VAL A 129 8.12 17.37 3.45
C VAL A 129 9.52 16.93 3.85
N LEU A 130 10.10 16.03 3.07
CA LEU A 130 11.47 15.54 3.28
C LEU A 130 12.45 16.42 2.52
N ALA A 131 13.65 16.62 3.07
CA ALA A 131 14.75 17.21 2.32
C ALA A 131 15.11 16.32 1.10
N PRO A 132 15.64 16.88 -0.01
CA PRO A 132 15.97 16.12 -1.21
C PRO A 132 17.00 15.01 -0.96
N ASP A 133 17.91 15.28 -0.04
CA ASP A 133 19.01 14.43 0.41
C ASP A 133 18.69 13.61 1.66
N ALA A 134 17.42 13.57 2.09
CA ALA A 134 17.00 12.84 3.29
C ALA A 134 17.51 11.38 3.26
N ALA A 135 18.06 10.94 4.39
CA ALA A 135 18.61 9.59 4.53
C ALA A 135 17.56 8.51 4.18
N GLU A 136 18.03 7.38 3.64
CA GLU A 136 17.17 6.25 3.24
C GLU A 136 16.30 5.75 4.40
N SER A 137 16.83 5.75 5.63
CA SER A 137 16.10 5.39 6.84
C SER A 137 14.90 6.31 7.11
N ILE A 138 15.03 7.61 6.86
CA ILE A 138 13.96 8.60 7.03
C ILE A 138 12.90 8.41 5.94
N ARG A 139 13.32 8.21 4.68
CA ARG A 139 12.39 7.92 3.57
C ARG A 139 11.58 6.65 3.86
N HIS A 140 12.24 5.60 4.34
CA HIS A 140 11.59 4.36 4.74
C HIS A 140 10.61 4.56 5.90
N ALA A 141 10.98 5.31 6.94
CA ALA A 141 10.08 5.61 8.05
C ALA A 141 8.83 6.37 7.57
N ALA A 142 9.00 7.38 6.72
CA ALA A 142 7.89 8.10 6.10
C ALA A 142 7.01 7.19 5.24
N HIS A 143 7.63 6.28 4.46
CA HIS A 143 6.91 5.29 3.65
C HIS A 143 6.01 4.39 4.51
N GLN A 144 6.49 3.92 5.66
CA GLN A 144 5.69 3.09 6.58
C GLN A 144 4.48 3.83 7.17
N LEU A 145 4.50 5.17 7.18
CA LEU A 145 3.43 6.00 7.72
C LEU A 145 2.47 6.54 6.65
N ARG A 146 2.69 6.27 5.36
CA ARG A 146 1.91 6.86 4.24
C ARG A 146 0.40 6.55 4.25
N LEU A 147 -0.05 5.59 5.06
CA LEU A 147 -1.49 5.40 5.31
C LEU A 147 -2.11 6.47 6.21
N ARG A 148 -1.31 7.21 6.96
CA ARG A 148 -1.75 8.25 7.92
C ARG A 148 -1.39 9.67 7.49
N LEU A 149 -0.27 9.83 6.78
CA LEU A 149 0.25 11.12 6.32
C LEU A 149 0.47 11.14 4.81
N ASP A 150 0.61 12.33 4.25
CA ASP A 150 1.16 12.53 2.91
C ASP A 150 2.65 12.84 3.03
N VAL A 151 3.44 12.39 2.04
CA VAL A 151 4.88 12.59 1.96
C VAL A 151 5.21 13.24 0.63
N ALA A 152 5.98 14.31 0.70
CA ALA A 152 6.59 14.96 -0.46
C ALA A 152 8.09 15.16 -0.23
N VAL A 153 8.81 15.51 -1.29
CA VAL A 153 10.23 15.87 -1.26
C VAL A 153 10.34 17.34 -1.61
N ALA A 154 11.12 18.12 -0.89
CA ALA A 154 11.36 19.52 -1.24
C ALA A 154 12.02 19.60 -2.63
N GLU A 155 11.71 20.67 -3.37
CA GLU A 155 12.42 21.05 -4.59
C GLU A 155 13.85 21.52 -4.29
#